data_AF-S7PCF8-F1
#
_entry.id   AF-S7PCF8-F1
#
_cell.length_a   1.000
_cell.length_b   1.000
_cell.length_c   1.000
_cell.angle_alpha   90.00
_cell.angle_beta   90.00
_cell.angle_gamma   90.00
#
_symmetry.space_group_name_H-M   'P 1'
#
loop_
_entity.id
_entity.type
_entity.pdbx_description
1 polymer ?
#
loop_
_entity_poly.entity_id
_entity_poly.type
_entity_poly.pdbx_seq_one_letter_code
_entity_poly.pdbx_strand_id
1 'polypeptide(L)'
;MSGRHPDLSTSSTMWTPDEIARLCYEHYGSRLPKQGKPEPNREWTLLAAVVKIQPIAGQACDCPDKQVQVTKEVVSMGTGTKCIGQSKMRKSGDILNDSHAEVIARRSFQRYLLHQLHLAATLKEDSIFIPGTQRGLWKLRPDLSFLFFSSHTPCGDASIIPMLEFEDQPCYPVNRDWAHNPSMEASGNLEATEDERKCEDSDSPVTKKNEA
;
A
#
# COMPACT_ATOMS: atom_id res chain seq x y z
N MET A 1 41.63 -13.51 -5.87
CA MET A 1 41.05 -12.22 -6.30
C MET A 1 39.60 -12.19 -5.83
N SER A 2 39.37 -11.62 -4.65
CA SER A 2 38.04 -11.47 -4.07
C SER A 2 37.42 -10.20 -4.65
N GLY A 3 36.39 -10.37 -5.48
CA GLY A 3 35.61 -9.26 -6.03
C GLY A 3 34.68 -8.74 -4.96
N ARG A 4 35.02 -7.58 -4.38
CA ARG A 4 34.07 -6.80 -3.59
C ARG A 4 32.99 -6.25 -4.54
N HIS A 5 31.76 -6.72 -4.34
CA HIS A 5 30.57 -6.03 -4.84
C HIS A 5 30.58 -4.60 -4.26
N PRO A 6 30.39 -3.54 -5.07
CA PRO A 6 30.23 -2.21 -4.52
C PRO A 6 28.93 -2.16 -3.71
N ASP A 7 29.09 -1.83 -2.44
CA ASP A 7 28.02 -1.50 -1.50
C ASP A 7 27.23 -0.33 -2.10
N LEU A 8 25.96 -0.58 -2.46
CA LEU A 8 25.05 0.49 -2.84
C LEU A 8 24.77 1.27 -1.56
N SER A 9 25.49 2.37 -1.37
CA SER A 9 25.21 3.37 -0.34
C SER A 9 23.72 3.72 -0.38
N THR A 10 22.95 3.16 0.54
CA THR A 10 21.54 3.50 0.76
C THR A 10 21.47 4.97 1.13
N SER A 11 21.08 5.80 0.15
CA SER A 11 20.48 7.10 0.44
C SER A 11 19.39 6.87 1.48
N SER A 12 19.56 7.42 2.69
CA SER A 12 18.58 7.30 3.77
C SER A 12 17.25 7.86 3.28
N THR A 13 16.29 6.97 3.03
CA THR A 13 14.99 7.32 2.48
C THR A 13 14.25 8.23 3.48
N MET A 14 13.93 9.43 3.01
CA MET A 14 13.37 10.59 3.72
C MET A 14 11.93 10.47 4.22
N TRP A 15 11.41 9.26 4.19
CA TRP A 15 10.04 8.93 4.50
C TRP A 15 9.98 7.46 4.89
N THR A 16 9.11 7.15 5.84
CA THR A 16 8.83 5.75 6.19
C THR A 16 7.51 5.30 5.56
N PRO A 17 7.31 3.99 5.32
CA PRO A 17 6.03 3.47 4.88
C PRO A 17 4.86 3.91 5.79
N ASP A 18 5.06 3.90 7.11
CA ASP A 18 4.04 4.30 8.09
C ASP A 18 3.66 5.78 7.99
N GLU A 19 4.63 6.65 7.73
CA GLU A 19 4.36 8.07 7.49
C GLU A 19 3.51 8.28 6.23
N ILE A 20 3.82 7.56 5.16
CA ILE A 20 3.07 7.62 3.90
C ILE A 20 1.65 7.08 4.11
N ALA A 21 1.50 5.97 4.81
CA ALA A 21 0.21 5.38 5.13
C ALA A 21 -0.64 6.35 5.97
N ARG A 22 -0.08 6.89 7.06
CA ARG A 22 -0.76 7.88 7.90
C ARG A 22 -1.20 9.10 7.10
N LEU A 23 -0.33 9.65 6.25
CA LEU A 23 -0.67 10.78 5.36
C LEU A 23 -1.87 10.45 4.46
N CYS A 24 -1.91 9.24 3.89
CA CYS A 24 -3.01 8.81 3.02
C CYS A 24 -4.32 8.68 3.79
N TYR A 25 -4.31 8.07 4.99
CA TYR A 25 -5.50 7.96 5.83
C TYR A 25 -6.00 9.32 6.33
N GLU A 26 -5.11 10.22 6.73
CA GLU A 26 -5.45 11.58 7.14
C GLU A 26 -6.07 12.36 5.98
N HIS A 27 -5.50 12.25 4.77
CA HIS A 27 -6.06 12.89 3.58
C HIS A 27 -7.46 12.34 3.28
N TYR A 28 -7.65 11.02 3.34
CA TYR A 28 -8.96 10.39 3.17
C TYR A 28 -9.97 10.89 4.21
N GLY A 29 -9.59 10.95 5.49
CA GLY A 29 -10.45 11.36 6.59
C GLY A 29 -10.83 12.84 6.56
N SER A 30 -9.86 13.72 6.33
CA SER A 30 -10.01 15.18 6.54
C SER A 30 -10.27 15.99 5.28
N ARG A 31 -9.77 15.57 4.10
CA ARG A 31 -9.85 16.37 2.86
C ARG A 31 -11.01 15.97 1.96
N LEU A 32 -11.48 14.73 2.04
CA LEU A 32 -12.58 14.24 1.21
C LEU A 32 -13.95 14.48 1.86
N PRO A 33 -14.97 14.83 1.05
CA PRO A 33 -16.36 14.92 1.53
C PRO A 33 -16.82 13.63 2.23
N LYS A 34 -17.81 13.77 3.11
CA LYS A 34 -18.43 12.61 3.77
C LYS A 34 -19.25 11.75 2.79
N GLN A 35 -19.74 12.35 1.70
CA GLN A 35 -20.52 11.64 0.69
C GLN A 35 -19.67 10.57 0.00
N GLY A 36 -20.18 9.34 -0.07
CA GLY A 36 -19.52 8.22 -0.73
C GLY A 36 -18.45 7.52 0.11
N LYS A 37 -18.28 7.90 1.38
CA LYS A 37 -17.53 7.10 2.37
C LYS A 37 -18.42 5.96 2.88
N PRO A 38 -17.86 4.79 3.21
CA PRO A 38 -18.62 3.67 3.73
C PRO A 38 -19.27 4.04 5.06
N GLU A 39 -20.47 3.51 5.30
CA GLU A 39 -21.14 3.59 6.59
C GLU A 39 -20.33 2.88 7.69
N PRO A 40 -20.01 3.55 8.82
CA PRO A 40 -19.29 2.94 9.92
C PRO A 40 -19.99 1.67 10.42
N ASN A 41 -19.19 0.62 10.67
CA ASN A 41 -19.65 -0.70 11.17
C ASN A 41 -20.58 -1.50 10.23
N ARG A 42 -20.84 -1.02 9.00
CA ARG A 42 -21.71 -1.70 8.04
C ARG A 42 -21.04 -1.92 6.69
N GLU A 43 -20.28 -0.94 6.24
CA GLU A 43 -19.62 -0.97 4.94
C GLU A 43 -18.12 -0.83 5.12
N TRP A 44 -17.37 -1.38 4.17
CA TRP A 44 -15.93 -1.24 4.11
C TRP A 44 -15.50 -0.99 2.67
N THR A 45 -14.33 -0.40 2.52
CA THR A 45 -13.71 -0.17 1.22
C THR A 45 -12.20 -0.27 1.35
N LEU A 46 -11.52 -0.46 0.24
CA LEU A 46 -10.07 -0.33 0.17
C LEU A 46 -9.70 1.10 -0.26
N LEU A 47 -8.49 1.50 0.07
CA LEU A 47 -7.95 2.82 -0.23
C LEU A 47 -6.62 2.67 -0.95
N ALA A 48 -6.43 3.42 -2.03
CA ALA A 48 -5.13 3.57 -2.67
C ALA A 48 -4.88 5.04 -3.01
N ALA A 49 -3.60 5.42 -3.11
CA ALA A 49 -3.19 6.78 -3.37
C ALA A 49 -1.85 6.86 -4.09
N VAL A 50 -1.61 7.99 -4.75
CA VAL A 50 -0.29 8.36 -5.26
C VAL A 50 0.18 9.61 -4.52
N VAL A 51 1.38 9.53 -3.95
CA VAL A 51 2.01 10.59 -3.16
C VAL A 51 3.20 11.14 -3.93
N LYS A 52 3.19 12.44 -4.21
CA LYS A 52 4.32 13.19 -4.76
C LYS A 52 5.32 13.46 -3.66
N ILE A 53 6.59 13.15 -3.94
CA ILE A 53 7.74 13.42 -3.07
C ILE A 53 8.64 14.43 -3.78
N GLN A 54 8.98 15.51 -3.09
CA GLN A 54 9.81 16.59 -3.63
C GLN A 54 10.76 17.15 -2.56
N PRO A 55 12.06 17.34 -2.85
CA PRO A 55 12.98 18.02 -1.94
C PRO A 55 12.52 19.43 -1.57
N ILE A 56 12.76 19.84 -0.33
CA ILE A 56 12.53 21.22 0.11
C ILE A 56 13.70 22.08 -0.41
N ALA A 57 13.39 23.06 -1.27
CA ALA A 57 14.38 24.02 -1.74
C ALA A 57 14.89 24.89 -0.57
N GLY A 58 16.22 25.04 -0.44
CA GLY A 58 16.85 25.89 0.57
C GLY A 58 17.76 25.19 1.60
N GLN A 59 17.90 23.86 1.54
CA GLN A 59 18.87 23.11 2.35
C GLN A 59 20.05 22.59 1.51
N ALA A 60 20.75 23.50 0.83
CA ALA A 60 22.13 23.23 0.42
C ALA A 60 23.03 23.59 1.61
N CYS A 61 23.30 22.61 2.47
CA CYS A 61 24.39 22.72 3.43
C CYS A 61 25.43 21.67 3.06
N ASP A 62 26.69 22.10 2.94
CA ASP A 62 27.85 21.29 2.52
C ASP A 62 28.27 20.25 3.59
N CYS A 63 27.29 19.58 4.20
CA CYS A 63 27.50 18.53 5.17
C CYS A 63 26.97 17.22 4.60
N PRO A 64 27.85 16.25 4.27
CA PRO A 64 27.46 14.98 3.65
C PRO A 64 26.58 14.08 4.53
N ASP A 65 26.41 14.42 5.82
CA ASP A 65 25.64 13.64 6.80
C ASP A 65 24.21 14.16 7.04
N LYS A 66 23.79 15.25 6.38
CA LYS A 66 22.45 15.80 6.58
C LYS A 66 21.45 15.19 5.62
N GLN A 67 20.49 14.50 6.22
CA GLN A 67 19.22 14.09 5.65
C GLN A 67 18.57 15.24 4.84
N VAL A 68 18.44 15.08 3.51
CA VAL A 68 17.76 16.01 2.56
C VAL A 68 16.24 16.07 2.75
N GLN A 69 15.70 17.03 3.49
CA GLN A 69 14.25 17.10 3.78
C GLN A 69 13.36 17.12 2.53
N VAL A 70 12.23 16.40 2.58
CA VAL A 70 11.23 16.30 1.49
C VAL A 70 9.83 16.75 1.92
N THR A 71 9.08 17.27 0.97
CA THR A 71 7.62 17.46 1.03
C THR A 71 6.91 16.22 0.50
N LYS A 72 5.72 15.95 1.05
CA LYS A 72 4.85 14.82 0.71
C LYS A 72 3.46 15.35 0.40
N GLU A 73 2.92 15.06 -0.78
CA GLU A 73 1.60 15.54 -1.21
C GLU A 73 0.80 14.39 -1.83
N VAL A 74 -0.40 14.12 -1.32
CA VAL A 74 -1.33 13.18 -1.96
C VAL A 74 -1.93 13.85 -3.20
N VAL A 75 -1.53 13.40 -4.39
CA VAL A 75 -1.95 13.99 -5.67
C VAL A 75 -3.09 13.22 -6.34
N SER A 76 -3.31 11.98 -5.92
CA SER A 76 -4.47 11.21 -6.35
C SER A 76 -4.84 10.16 -5.31
N MET A 77 -6.12 9.81 -5.26
CA MET A 77 -6.67 8.84 -4.33
C MET A 77 -7.83 8.11 -5.01
N GLY A 78 -8.09 6.88 -4.56
CA GLY A 78 -9.19 6.06 -5.00
C GLY A 78 -9.65 5.11 -3.90
N THR A 79 -10.94 4.80 -3.91
CA THR A 79 -11.52 3.74 -3.08
C THR A 79 -12.35 2.79 -3.94
N GLY A 80 -12.52 1.57 -3.46
CA GLY A 80 -13.44 0.59 -4.05
C GLY A 80 -12.86 -0.81 -4.16
N THR A 81 -13.75 -1.78 -4.40
CA THR A 81 -13.47 -3.23 -4.32
C THR A 81 -14.20 -4.03 -5.38
N LYS A 82 -14.75 -3.36 -6.40
CA LYS A 82 -15.70 -3.96 -7.34
C LYS A 82 -15.40 -3.52 -8.76
N CYS A 83 -15.78 -4.38 -9.69
CA CYS A 83 -15.83 -4.13 -11.12
C CYS A 83 -17.26 -4.40 -11.63
N ILE A 84 -17.58 -3.90 -12.81
CA ILE A 84 -18.85 -4.22 -13.46
C ILE A 84 -18.74 -5.54 -14.23
N GLY A 85 -19.86 -6.26 -14.35
CA GLY A 85 -19.95 -7.43 -15.22
C GLY A 85 -19.90 -7.07 -16.71
N GLN A 86 -19.48 -8.02 -17.54
CA GLN A 86 -19.31 -7.85 -18.98
C GLN A 86 -20.55 -7.30 -19.69
N SER A 87 -21.75 -7.71 -19.28
CA SER A 87 -23.02 -7.24 -19.84
C SER A 87 -23.26 -5.73 -19.67
N LYS A 88 -22.57 -5.08 -18.72
CA LYS A 88 -22.66 -3.64 -18.46
C LYS A 88 -21.56 -2.81 -19.14
N MET A 89 -20.58 -3.45 -19.79
CA MET A 89 -19.52 -2.73 -20.51
C MET A 89 -20.10 -2.04 -21.75
N ARG A 90 -19.57 -0.85 -22.08
CA ARG A 90 -20.02 -0.06 -23.23
C ARG A 90 -18.83 0.36 -24.10
N LYS A 91 -19.03 0.32 -25.43
CA LYS A 91 -18.02 0.74 -26.42
C LYS A 91 -17.81 2.27 -26.47
N SER A 92 -18.74 3.04 -25.91
CA SER A 92 -18.70 4.50 -25.83
C SER A 92 -17.62 5.04 -24.88
N GLY A 93 -17.08 4.21 -23.97
CA GLY A 93 -16.06 4.65 -23.01
C GLY A 93 -16.59 5.58 -21.91
N ASP A 94 -17.90 5.65 -21.73
CA ASP A 94 -18.62 6.47 -20.75
C ASP A 94 -18.86 5.76 -19.40
N ILE A 95 -18.48 4.49 -19.29
CA ILE A 95 -18.63 3.67 -18.08
C ILE A 95 -17.26 3.23 -17.56
N LEU A 96 -17.12 3.26 -16.23
CA LEU A 96 -15.96 2.71 -15.55
C LEU A 96 -16.12 1.21 -15.34
N ASN A 97 -15.24 0.42 -15.96
CA ASN A 97 -15.31 -1.03 -15.87
C ASN A 97 -14.77 -1.58 -14.53
N ASP A 98 -13.72 -0.96 -14.02
CA ASP A 98 -13.00 -1.42 -12.83
C ASP A 98 -12.87 -0.26 -11.84
N SER A 99 -13.45 -0.47 -10.65
CA SER A 99 -13.49 0.48 -9.54
C SER A 99 -12.71 -0.04 -8.33
N HIS A 100 -11.73 -0.92 -8.51
CA HIS A 100 -10.74 -1.19 -7.46
C HIS A 100 -9.97 0.08 -7.10
N ALA A 101 -9.64 0.23 -5.82
CA ALA A 101 -9.02 1.44 -5.27
C ALA A 101 -7.75 1.85 -6.05
N GLU A 102 -6.87 0.90 -6.34
CA GLU A 102 -5.63 1.08 -7.10
C GLU A 102 -5.90 1.55 -8.55
N VAL A 103 -6.96 1.05 -9.17
CA VAL A 103 -7.34 1.42 -10.53
C VAL A 103 -7.90 2.83 -10.55
N ILE A 104 -8.75 3.18 -9.59
CA ILE A 104 -9.27 4.55 -9.43
C ILE A 104 -8.12 5.53 -9.16
N ALA A 105 -7.23 5.22 -8.22
CA ALA A 105 -6.09 6.07 -7.88
C ALA A 105 -5.22 6.33 -9.13
N ARG A 106 -4.92 5.29 -9.91
CA ARG A 106 -4.18 5.43 -11.18
C ARG A 106 -4.90 6.31 -12.20
N ARG A 107 -6.22 6.14 -12.38
CA ARG A 107 -7.01 6.97 -13.31
C ARG A 107 -7.06 8.44 -12.86
N SER A 108 -7.22 8.66 -11.56
CA SER A 108 -7.13 10.00 -10.95
C SER A 108 -5.74 10.60 -11.16
N PHE A 109 -4.68 9.80 -11.03
CA PHE A 109 -3.31 10.25 -11.30
C PHE A 109 -3.10 10.65 -12.76
N GLN A 110 -3.68 9.92 -13.73
CA GLN A 110 -3.62 10.33 -15.15
C GLN A 110 -4.27 11.70 -15.37
N ARG A 111 -5.40 12.00 -14.70
CA ARG A 111 -6.01 13.33 -14.74
C ARG A 111 -5.11 14.41 -14.13
N TYR A 112 -4.46 14.10 -13.01
CA TYR A 112 -3.46 14.99 -12.41
C TYR A 112 -2.30 15.28 -13.38
N LEU A 113 -1.73 14.27 -14.03
CA LEU A 113 -0.66 14.45 -15.02
C LEU A 113 -1.11 15.31 -16.21
N LEU A 114 -2.31 15.07 -16.75
CA LEU A 114 -2.86 15.89 -17.85
C LEU A 114 -3.07 17.36 -17.43
N HIS A 115 -3.56 17.57 -16.20
CA HIS A 115 -3.68 18.93 -15.65
C HIS A 115 -2.30 19.60 -15.53
N GLN A 116 -1.31 18.88 -15.03
CA GLN A 116 0.06 19.38 -14.90
C GLN A 116 0.71 19.70 -16.26
N LEU A 117 0.46 18.89 -17.29
CA LEU A 117 0.88 19.20 -18.67
C LEU A 117 0.21 20.46 -19.20
N HIS A 118 -1.08 20.64 -18.92
CA HIS A 118 -1.78 21.87 -19.30
C HIS A 118 -1.18 23.10 -18.61
N LEU A 119 -0.82 23.02 -17.32
CA LEU A 119 -0.11 24.10 -16.62
C LEU A 119 1.25 24.40 -17.27
N ALA A 120 1.99 23.36 -17.64
CA ALA A 120 3.29 23.49 -18.31
C ALA A 120 3.15 24.21 -19.67
N ALA A 121 2.18 23.80 -20.48
CA ALA A 121 1.92 24.37 -21.79
C ALA A 121 1.39 25.81 -21.74
N THR A 122 0.77 26.22 -20.64
CA THR A 122 0.26 27.58 -20.43
C THR A 122 1.23 28.49 -19.66
N LEU A 123 2.48 28.06 -19.49
CA LEU A 123 3.56 28.80 -18.82
C LEU A 123 3.22 29.23 -17.38
N LYS A 124 2.48 28.40 -16.64
CA LYS A 124 2.28 28.58 -15.20
C LYS A 124 3.44 27.94 -14.43
N GLU A 125 3.94 28.66 -13.42
CA GLU A 125 5.23 28.36 -12.77
C GLU A 125 5.25 27.09 -11.90
N ASP A 126 4.10 26.48 -11.62
CA ASP A 126 3.97 25.37 -10.65
C ASP A 126 3.86 23.96 -11.26
N SER A 127 4.18 23.79 -12.55
CA SER A 127 4.10 22.46 -13.17
C SER A 127 5.18 21.49 -12.68
N ILE A 128 4.80 20.22 -12.53
CA ILE A 128 5.75 19.10 -12.32
C ILE A 128 6.55 18.74 -13.59
N PHE A 129 6.20 19.33 -14.75
CA PHE A 129 6.85 19.06 -16.02
C PHE A 129 7.76 20.20 -16.44
N ILE A 130 8.90 19.85 -17.04
CA ILE A 130 9.81 20.75 -17.74
C ILE A 130 9.78 20.46 -19.25
N PRO A 131 10.13 21.43 -20.11
CA PRO A 131 10.28 21.18 -21.54
C PRO A 131 11.25 20.02 -21.81
N GLY A 132 10.88 19.14 -22.74
CA GLY A 132 11.74 18.07 -23.22
C GLY A 132 12.77 18.56 -24.24
N THR A 133 13.52 17.62 -24.81
CA THR A 133 14.53 17.91 -25.84
C THR A 133 13.93 18.38 -27.16
N GLN A 134 12.67 18.03 -27.44
CA GLN A 134 11.96 18.40 -28.65
C GLN A 134 10.72 19.23 -28.31
N ARG A 135 10.35 20.14 -29.24
CA ARG A 135 9.16 20.97 -29.09
C ARG A 135 7.91 20.10 -28.92
N GLY A 136 7.10 20.41 -27.91
CA GLY A 136 5.87 19.68 -27.60
C GLY A 136 6.06 18.43 -26.74
N LEU A 137 7.30 18.03 -26.46
CA LEU A 137 7.59 17.00 -25.47
C LEU A 137 7.84 17.63 -24.10
N TRP A 138 7.44 16.90 -23.06
CA TRP A 138 7.59 17.30 -21.67
C TRP A 138 8.24 16.17 -20.89
N LYS A 139 9.09 16.52 -19.93
CA LYS A 139 9.75 15.58 -19.03
C LYS A 139 9.33 15.87 -17.61
N LEU A 140 9.09 14.82 -16.82
CA LEU A 140 8.93 14.99 -15.38
C LEU A 140 10.20 15.62 -14.80
N ARG A 141 10.02 16.58 -13.90
CA ARG A 141 11.10 17.15 -13.12
C ARG A 141 11.93 16.05 -12.43
N PRO A 142 13.27 16.04 -12.57
CA PRO A 142 14.11 14.95 -12.07
C PRO A 142 14.21 14.89 -10.54
N ASP A 143 13.89 15.99 -9.85
CA ASP A 143 13.83 16.07 -8.39
C ASP A 143 12.54 15.49 -7.80
N LEU A 144 11.58 15.12 -8.63
CA LEU A 144 10.31 14.56 -8.18
C LEU A 144 10.29 13.03 -8.28
N SER A 145 9.67 12.40 -7.29
CA SER A 145 9.27 11.01 -7.36
C SER A 145 7.83 10.82 -6.89
N PHE A 146 7.24 9.68 -7.22
CA PHE A 146 5.89 9.33 -6.79
C PHE A 146 5.91 7.98 -6.08
N LEU A 147 5.21 7.90 -4.96
CA LEU A 147 4.98 6.66 -4.23
C LEU A 147 3.55 6.22 -4.44
N PHE A 148 3.36 4.92 -4.67
CA PHE A 148 2.05 4.31 -4.69
C PHE A 148 1.78 3.66 -3.34
N PHE A 149 0.64 4.00 -2.75
CA PHE A 149 0.14 3.43 -1.50
C PHE A 149 -1.14 2.63 -1.79
N SER A 150 -1.25 1.46 -1.15
CA SER A 150 -2.47 0.67 -1.10
C SER A 150 -2.70 0.18 0.33
N SER A 151 -3.91 0.29 0.85
CA SER A 151 -4.28 -0.17 2.20
C SER A 151 -4.30 -1.68 2.32
N HIS A 152 -4.26 -2.39 1.19
CA HIS A 152 -4.24 -3.84 1.11
C HIS A 152 -3.44 -4.30 -0.11
N THR A 153 -3.03 -5.57 -0.11
CA THR A 153 -2.39 -6.15 -1.30
C THR A 153 -3.36 -6.08 -2.49
N PRO A 154 -2.90 -5.65 -3.68
CA PRO A 154 -3.73 -5.67 -4.88
C PRO A 154 -4.25 -7.08 -5.17
N CYS A 155 -5.47 -7.18 -5.68
CA CYS A 155 -6.06 -8.48 -6.00
C CYS A 155 -5.26 -9.19 -7.12
N GLY A 156 -5.20 -10.53 -7.06
CA GLY A 156 -4.39 -11.35 -7.96
C GLY A 156 -3.15 -11.87 -7.26
N ASP A 157 -2.07 -12.10 -8.00
CA ASP A 157 -0.86 -12.79 -7.51
C ASP A 157 -0.27 -12.17 -6.22
N ALA A 158 -0.31 -10.84 -6.07
CA ALA A 158 0.19 -10.16 -4.88
C ALA A 158 -0.60 -10.48 -3.58
N SER A 159 -1.79 -11.05 -3.71
CA SER A 159 -2.65 -11.50 -2.60
C SER A 159 -2.62 -13.02 -2.40
N ILE A 160 -1.89 -13.77 -3.23
CA ILE A 160 -1.70 -15.21 -3.08
C ILE A 160 -0.47 -15.44 -2.21
N ILE A 161 -0.70 -15.56 -0.90
CA ILE A 161 0.36 -15.79 0.08
C ILE A 161 0.44 -17.30 0.34
N PRO A 162 1.59 -17.96 0.11
CA PRO A 162 1.74 -19.38 0.41
C PRO A 162 1.53 -19.63 1.90
N MET A 163 0.63 -20.55 2.25
CA MET A 163 0.52 -21.03 3.62
C MET A 163 1.75 -21.89 3.90
N LEU A 164 2.59 -21.45 4.85
CA LEU A 164 3.63 -22.31 5.42
C LEU A 164 2.93 -23.29 6.38
N GLU A 165 3.38 -24.54 6.43
CA GLU A 165 2.75 -25.70 7.11
C GLU A 165 2.43 -25.54 8.62
N PHE A 166 2.69 -24.36 9.21
CA PHE A 166 2.37 -24.02 10.60
C PHE A 166 1.14 -23.10 10.78
N GLU A 167 0.49 -22.66 9.70
CA GLU A 167 -0.70 -21.77 9.74
C GLU A 167 -1.95 -22.39 9.07
N ASP A 168 -2.29 -23.64 9.41
CA ASP A 168 -3.55 -24.27 8.98
C ASP A 168 -4.83 -23.61 9.57
N GLN A 169 -4.69 -22.52 10.32
CA GLN A 169 -5.79 -21.74 10.85
C GLN A 169 -5.55 -20.23 10.65
N PRO A 170 -6.01 -19.63 9.53
CA PRO A 170 -5.92 -18.19 9.33
C PRO A 170 -6.78 -17.38 10.33
N CYS A 171 -7.70 -18.03 11.05
CA CYS A 171 -8.53 -17.45 12.08
C CYS A 171 -8.86 -18.51 13.16
N TYR A 172 -9.02 -18.09 14.42
CA TYR A 172 -9.65 -18.95 15.43
C TYR A 172 -11.09 -19.27 15.01
N PRO A 173 -11.57 -20.53 15.17
CA PRO A 173 -12.96 -20.86 14.96
C PRO A 173 -13.82 -19.98 15.87
N VAL A 174 -14.85 -19.33 15.31
CA VAL A 174 -15.82 -18.60 16.13
C VAL A 174 -16.46 -19.60 17.08
N ASN A 175 -16.24 -19.43 18.40
CA ASN A 175 -16.84 -20.31 19.39
C ASN A 175 -18.37 -20.19 19.29
N ARG A 176 -19.04 -21.33 19.10
CA ARG A 176 -20.51 -21.45 18.99
C ARG A 176 -21.24 -20.95 20.25
N ASP A 177 -20.55 -20.88 21.39
CA ASP A 177 -21.14 -20.46 22.67
C ASP A 177 -21.52 -18.97 22.70
N TRP A 178 -20.97 -18.14 21.80
CA TRP A 178 -21.35 -16.73 21.70
C TRP A 178 -22.77 -16.51 21.17
N ALA A 179 -23.40 -17.55 20.62
CA ALA A 179 -24.79 -17.50 20.16
C ALA A 179 -25.83 -17.64 21.31
N HIS A 180 -25.41 -17.95 22.54
CA HIS A 180 -26.34 -18.30 23.61
C HIS A 180 -26.31 -17.46 24.90
N ASN A 181 -25.44 -16.46 25.06
CA ASN A 181 -25.50 -15.57 26.24
C ASN A 181 -25.11 -14.11 25.92
N PRO A 182 -26.07 -13.17 25.90
CA PRO A 182 -25.78 -11.74 25.84
C PRO A 182 -25.83 -11.14 27.25
N SER A 183 -24.73 -11.26 28.02
CA SER A 183 -24.33 -10.42 29.18
C SER A 183 -23.02 -11.01 29.71
N MET A 184 -21.98 -10.29 30.16
CA MET A 184 -21.86 -9.07 30.94
C MET A 184 -20.40 -8.56 30.79
N GLU A 185 -20.15 -7.29 31.12
CA GLU A 185 -18.83 -6.65 31.06
C GLU A 185 -17.81 -7.13 32.11
N ALA A 186 -16.55 -6.75 31.85
CA ALA A 186 -15.53 -6.26 32.78
C ALA A 186 -14.40 -7.20 33.26
N SER A 187 -13.17 -6.74 32.95
CA SER A 187 -11.99 -6.66 33.83
C SER A 187 -11.32 -7.93 34.36
N GLY A 188 -9.99 -8.01 34.17
CA GLY A 188 -9.10 -8.75 35.07
C GLY A 188 -7.87 -9.34 34.40
N ASN A 189 -6.69 -8.88 34.82
CA ASN A 189 -5.38 -9.52 34.65
C ASN A 189 -5.42 -11.04 34.94
N LEU A 190 -4.45 -11.77 34.36
CA LEU A 190 -3.54 -12.76 35.00
C LEU A 190 -2.89 -13.59 33.87
N GLU A 191 -1.60 -13.38 33.64
CA GLU A 191 -0.48 -14.23 34.10
C GLU A 191 -0.16 -15.39 33.14
N ALA A 192 1.09 -15.39 32.68
CA ALA A 192 1.67 -16.44 31.86
C ALA A 192 1.95 -17.66 32.74
N THR A 193 1.41 -18.81 32.36
CA THR A 193 1.82 -20.11 32.89
C THR A 193 2.73 -20.79 31.87
N GLU A 194 4.00 -20.91 32.25
CA GLU A 194 5.00 -21.79 31.66
C GLU A 194 4.49 -23.24 31.74
N ASP A 195 4.58 -24.00 30.64
CA ASP A 195 4.27 -25.42 30.66
C ASP A 195 5.50 -26.21 30.17
N GLU A 196 6.15 -26.86 31.14
CA GLU A 196 7.31 -27.72 30.96
C GLU A 196 6.95 -28.91 30.06
N ARG A 197 7.62 -29.02 28.90
CA ARG A 197 7.54 -30.22 28.07
C ARG A 197 8.79 -31.08 28.26
N LYS A 198 8.60 -32.15 29.02
CA LYS A 198 9.56 -33.22 29.31
C LYS A 198 10.00 -33.92 28.01
N CYS A 199 11.31 -33.92 27.74
CA CYS A 199 11.94 -34.70 26.68
C CYS A 199 11.99 -36.18 27.06
N GLU A 200 11.47 -37.04 26.20
CA GLU A 200 11.90 -38.45 26.11
C GLU A 200 12.30 -38.74 24.66
N ASP A 201 13.57 -39.08 24.51
CA ASP A 201 14.26 -39.45 23.29
C ASP A 201 14.35 -40.99 23.25
N SER A 202 14.07 -41.61 22.10
CA SER A 202 14.31 -43.04 21.87
C SER A 202 14.32 -43.34 20.37
N ASP A 203 15.52 -43.20 19.81
CA ASP A 203 16.13 -43.96 18.71
C ASP A 203 15.29 -44.97 17.92
N SER A 204 15.27 -44.76 16.60
CA SER A 204 14.90 -45.72 15.56
C SER A 204 15.89 -46.89 15.45
N PRO A 205 15.46 -48.04 14.86
CA PRO A 205 16.18 -48.46 13.65
C PRO A 205 15.31 -49.01 12.51
N VAL A 206 15.82 -48.77 11.30
CA VAL A 206 15.39 -49.19 9.96
C VAL A 206 15.26 -50.72 9.81
N THR A 207 14.23 -51.20 9.10
CA THR A 207 14.33 -52.42 8.26
C THR A 207 13.47 -52.34 6.98
N LYS A 208 14.07 -52.78 5.87
CA LYS A 208 13.51 -52.96 4.52
C LYS A 208 12.66 -54.25 4.42
N LYS A 209 11.62 -54.24 3.57
CA LYS A 209 11.18 -55.33 2.65
C LYS A 209 9.89 -54.88 1.93
N ASN A 210 9.92 -54.63 0.62
CA ASN A 210 9.78 -55.53 -0.54
C ASN A 210 8.33 -55.69 -1.02
N GLU A 211 8.18 -55.47 -2.33
CA GLU A 211 6.99 -55.62 -3.18
C GLU A 211 6.27 -56.97 -3.04
N ALA A 212 4.95 -56.91 -3.22
CA ALA A 212 4.17 -57.80 -4.06
C ALA A 212 2.97 -57.03 -4.63
#